data_AF-A0A8H7ZJK2-F1
#
_entry.id   AF-A0A8H7ZJK2-F1
#
_cell.length_a   1.000
_cell.length_b   1.000
_cell.length_c   1.000
_cell.angle_alpha   90.00
_cell.angle_beta   90.00
_cell.angle_gamma   90.00
#
_symmetry.space_group_name_H-M   'P 1'
#
loop_
_entity.id
_entity.type
_entity.pdbx_description
1 polymer ?
#
loop_
_entity_poly.entity_id
_entity_poly.type
_entity_poly.pdbx_seq_one_letter_code
_entity_poly.pdbx_strand_id
1 'polypeptide(L)'
;MRSSLTLVAAVVLGVAAVSAAVAEHQEGSPKAAAAGPEPADSAAKADEPRAEFNVSLGKGSAGKILEKTRPFTLAIRKLAFFAFVRAVYVFQKLCFISCLATQPSTRKALFVEQFLDDWDKRWSPSEATKKSGGEDSGNDPDLWRYRGRWAVEEATVYPGLKHDRGLVLKTAAAFHAISAPFAAPIDPAGKDLVVQYEVKMQQGLECGGAYLKLLQANDAKSFQAKDFTNETPYTLMFGPDKCGSTNKVHFIFHHKNPITGESEEKQLESPPFARTDKLSTLYTLIVRPDNTYEIRVNDDKVSSGSLLENFKPPVNPPKEVVDSNDTKPADWVDEAKIPDPDAKKPDDWDEDEPFEILDVDAKKPDDWYEDETETIPDPDAVKPHDWNDEEDGEWVPPTILNPKCEKAAGCGKWSTPMKRNPLYKGKWKPPMIDNPAYKGVWKPRMIPNPGYFEDRNPANLSKMVRIFCLLFLLSFVCFQIFATS
;
A
#
# COMPACT_ATOMS: atom_id res chain seq x y z
N MET A 1 5.32 30.12 28.90
CA MET A 1 4.10 29.61 28.22
C MET A 1 2.80 30.27 28.70
N ARG A 2 2.45 30.33 29.99
CA ARG A 2 1.16 30.92 30.44
C ARG A 2 0.93 32.41 30.12
N SER A 3 1.97 33.23 29.92
CA SER A 3 1.80 34.67 29.57
C SER A 3 1.52 34.91 28.07
N SER A 4 1.86 33.96 27.20
CA SER A 4 1.78 34.14 25.75
C SER A 4 0.38 33.82 25.19
N LEU A 5 -0.33 32.83 25.77
CA LEU A 5 -1.70 32.50 25.33
C LEU A 5 -2.70 33.62 25.64
N THR A 6 -2.55 34.31 26.77
CA THR A 6 -3.44 35.41 27.19
C THR A 6 -3.40 36.59 26.20
N LEU A 7 -2.23 36.85 25.60
CA LEU A 7 -2.05 37.90 24.61
C LEU A 7 -2.71 37.55 23.27
N VAL A 8 -2.63 36.28 22.84
CA VAL A 8 -3.25 35.80 21.60
C VAL A 8 -4.78 35.81 21.70
N ALA A 9 -5.34 35.39 22.83
CA ALA A 9 -6.79 35.43 23.06
C ALA A 9 -7.37 36.86 23.00
N ALA A 10 -6.66 37.84 23.58
CA ALA A 10 -7.07 39.24 23.55
C ALA A 10 -7.06 39.84 22.13
N VAL A 11 -6.10 39.45 21.28
CA VAL A 11 -6.02 39.92 19.89
C VAL A 11 -7.14 39.32 19.02
N VAL A 12 -7.49 38.04 19.20
CA VAL A 12 -8.58 37.39 18.44
C VAL A 12 -9.94 38.01 18.77
N LEU A 13 -10.22 38.28 20.06
CA LEU A 13 -11.45 38.95 20.48
C LEU A 13 -11.54 40.40 19.97
N GLY A 14 -10.42 41.12 19.90
CA GLY A 14 -10.38 42.50 19.36
C GLY A 14 -10.71 42.58 17.87
N VAL A 15 -10.31 41.60 17.06
CA VAL A 15 -10.57 41.58 15.61
C VAL A 15 -12.04 41.27 15.28
N ALA A 16 -12.69 40.43 16.09
CA ALA A 16 -14.11 40.14 15.94
C ALA A 16 -14.99 41.38 16.20
N ALA A 17 -14.69 42.14 17.25
CA ALA A 17 -15.44 43.35 17.62
C ALA A 17 -15.38 44.46 16.55
N VAL A 18 -14.22 44.64 15.91
CA VAL A 18 -14.06 45.64 14.83
C VAL A 18 -14.80 45.24 13.55
N SER A 19 -14.97 43.93 13.30
CA SER A 19 -15.67 43.45 12.10
C SER A 19 -17.19 43.65 12.17
N ALA A 20 -17.79 43.59 13.36
CA ALA A 20 -19.21 43.84 13.56
C ALA A 20 -19.58 45.33 13.35
N ALA A 21 -18.76 46.26 13.86
CA ALA A 21 -19.02 47.70 13.82
C ALA A 21 -18.97 48.33 12.41
N VAL A 22 -18.50 47.60 11.39
CA VAL A 22 -18.44 48.08 10.00
C VAL A 22 -19.71 47.71 9.22
N ALA A 23 -20.54 46.77 9.71
CA ALA A 23 -21.72 46.30 9.01
C ALA A 23 -22.98 47.18 9.21
N GLU A 24 -23.06 47.99 10.27
CA GLU A 24 -24.27 48.77 10.63
C GLU A 24 -24.37 50.14 9.95
N HIS A 25 -23.46 50.49 9.04
CA HIS A 25 -23.38 51.84 8.46
C HIS A 25 -23.53 51.91 6.93
N GLN A 26 -24.45 51.10 6.37
CA GLN A 26 -24.95 51.35 5.01
C GLN A 26 -26.43 50.97 4.80
N GLU A 27 -27.15 51.96 4.27
CA GLU A 27 -28.44 51.91 3.55
C GLU A 27 -29.74 51.60 4.32
N GLY A 28 -30.70 52.53 4.19
CA GLY A 28 -32.08 52.35 4.59
C GLY A 28 -33.06 52.78 3.50
N SER A 29 -33.94 51.84 3.12
CA SER A 29 -35.33 52.05 2.63
C SER A 29 -35.57 52.67 1.24
N PRO A 30 -36.78 52.51 0.61
CA PRO A 30 -38.05 52.03 1.21
C PRO A 30 -38.95 51.02 0.43
N LYS A 31 -39.82 50.33 1.21
CA LYS A 31 -41.24 49.92 0.96
C LYS A 31 -41.63 48.79 -0.04
N ALA A 32 -42.32 47.77 0.51
CA ALA A 32 -43.73 47.42 0.20
C ALA A 32 -44.40 46.59 1.34
N ALA A 33 -45.74 46.51 1.36
CA ALA A 33 -46.63 45.94 2.43
C ALA A 33 -46.64 44.38 2.50
N ALA A 34 -47.30 43.66 3.44
CA ALA A 34 -48.42 43.97 4.34
C ALA A 34 -48.53 43.00 5.58
N ALA A 35 -49.39 43.34 6.58
CA ALA A 35 -50.07 42.54 7.64
C ALA A 35 -49.42 41.25 8.22
N GLY A 36 -49.33 40.94 9.53
CA GLY A 36 -50.09 41.30 10.76
C GLY A 36 -50.87 40.06 11.31
N PRO A 37 -51.19 39.87 12.62
CA PRO A 37 -50.79 40.59 13.85
C PRO A 37 -50.27 39.69 15.04
N GLU A 38 -49.96 40.39 16.13
CA GLU A 38 -49.68 40.07 17.57
C GLU A 38 -50.66 39.11 18.34
N PRO A 39 -50.56 38.88 19.70
CA PRO A 39 -49.55 39.30 20.72
C PRO A 39 -49.15 38.26 21.82
N ALA A 40 -48.34 38.78 22.80
CA ALA A 40 -48.23 38.40 24.24
C ALA A 40 -47.27 37.23 24.60
N ASP A 41 -46.64 37.14 25.79
CA ASP A 41 -46.49 38.00 27.00
C ASP A 41 -45.21 37.52 27.79
N SER A 42 -44.66 38.10 28.87
CA SER A 42 -44.96 39.28 29.73
C SER A 42 -43.68 39.86 30.40
N ALA A 43 -43.82 40.91 31.22
CA ALA A 43 -42.71 41.63 31.87
C ALA A 43 -42.30 41.15 33.30
N ALA A 44 -41.07 41.52 33.72
CA ALA A 44 -40.74 41.93 35.10
C ALA A 44 -39.41 42.74 35.15
N LYS A 45 -39.28 43.67 36.09
CA LYS A 45 -38.24 44.74 36.14
C LYS A 45 -37.91 45.14 37.59
N ALA A 46 -36.63 45.32 37.92
CA ALA A 46 -36.04 46.09 39.06
C ALA A 46 -34.57 45.65 39.28
N ASP A 47 -33.62 46.42 39.82
CA ASP A 47 -33.47 47.89 39.92
C ASP A 47 -31.96 48.23 40.10
N GLU A 48 -31.61 49.50 39.90
CA GLU A 48 -30.25 50.10 39.99
C GLU A 48 -29.85 50.46 41.45
N PRO A 49 -28.67 51.07 41.81
CA PRO A 49 -27.76 51.89 40.98
C PRO A 49 -26.24 51.66 41.15
N ARG A 50 -25.44 52.36 40.34
CA ARG A 50 -23.99 52.54 40.52
C ARG A 50 -23.61 54.03 40.43
N ALA A 51 -22.82 54.52 41.38
CA ALA A 51 -22.49 55.94 41.48
C ALA A 51 -21.35 56.37 40.53
N GLU A 52 -21.52 57.52 39.88
CA GLU A 52 -20.45 58.24 39.16
C GLU A 52 -19.95 59.44 39.97
N PHE A 53 -18.64 59.71 39.92
CA PHE A 53 -18.02 60.90 40.50
C PHE A 53 -17.60 61.87 39.40
N ASN A 54 -18.12 63.10 39.46
CA ASN A 54 -17.76 64.17 38.53
C ASN A 54 -16.35 64.73 38.77
N VAL A 55 -15.64 65.07 37.69
CA VAL A 55 -14.57 66.08 37.70
C VAL A 55 -14.84 67.09 36.59
N SER A 56 -15.15 68.33 36.95
CA SER A 56 -15.32 69.43 36.01
C SER A 56 -13.98 70.09 35.68
N LEU A 57 -13.81 70.59 34.44
CA LEU A 57 -12.93 71.73 34.17
C LEU A 57 -13.54 72.62 33.06
N GLY A 58 -13.51 73.93 33.28
CA GLY A 58 -14.29 74.91 32.51
C GLY A 58 -13.70 75.31 31.15
N LYS A 59 -14.55 75.91 30.31
CA LYS A 59 -14.18 76.44 28.99
C LYS A 59 -13.29 77.69 29.10
N GLY A 60 -12.10 77.64 28.51
CA GLY A 60 -11.25 78.79 28.21
C GLY A 60 -11.29 79.17 26.73
N SER A 61 -11.23 80.46 26.42
CA SER A 61 -11.41 81.02 25.06
C SER A 61 -10.17 80.91 24.18
N ALA A 62 -10.31 80.36 22.97
CA ALA A 62 -9.39 80.56 21.83
C ALA A 62 -10.05 80.21 20.47
N GLY A 63 -11.18 80.85 20.14
CA GLY A 63 -11.79 80.72 18.81
C GLY A 63 -11.02 81.52 17.74
N LYS A 64 -10.82 80.92 16.55
CA LYS A 64 -10.21 81.49 15.31
C LYS A 64 -8.69 81.35 15.05
N ILE A 65 -8.09 80.16 15.16
CA ILE A 65 -7.05 79.71 14.18
C ILE A 65 -7.07 78.17 14.04
N LEU A 66 -8.01 77.56 13.28
CA LEU A 66 -7.82 76.17 12.84
C LEU A 66 -8.58 75.72 11.58
N GLU A 67 -8.90 76.67 10.68
CA GLU A 67 -9.63 76.37 9.43
C GLU A 67 -8.69 76.26 8.22
N LYS A 68 -7.64 75.43 8.35
CA LYS A 68 -6.74 75.07 7.22
C LYS A 68 -5.97 73.75 7.34
N THR A 69 -6.07 73.01 8.45
CA THR A 69 -5.25 71.80 8.71
C THR A 69 -6.00 70.46 8.61
N ARG A 70 -7.33 70.46 8.48
CA ARG A 70 -8.17 69.23 8.44
C ARG A 70 -7.79 68.19 7.35
N PRO A 71 -7.39 68.53 6.10
CA PRO A 71 -7.06 67.50 5.12
C PRO A 71 -5.71 66.80 5.43
N PHE A 72 -4.76 67.52 6.04
CA PHE A 72 -3.44 66.98 6.36
C PHE A 72 -3.49 65.91 7.46
N THR A 73 -4.28 66.12 8.52
CA THR A 73 -4.43 65.14 9.61
C THR A 73 -5.14 63.85 9.18
N LEU A 74 -6.10 63.94 8.25
CA LEU A 74 -6.77 62.75 7.70
C LEU A 74 -5.86 61.97 6.75
N ALA A 75 -5.08 62.65 5.91
CA ALA A 75 -4.09 62.02 5.03
C ALA A 75 -3.01 61.28 5.83
N ILE A 76 -2.46 61.91 6.88
CA ILE A 76 -1.46 61.30 7.77
C ILE A 76 -2.06 60.09 8.51
N ARG A 77 -3.30 60.18 9.01
CA ARG A 77 -3.99 59.03 9.65
C ARG A 77 -4.24 57.87 8.68
N LYS A 78 -4.61 58.14 7.42
CA LYS A 78 -4.75 57.10 6.39
C LYS A 78 -3.39 56.48 6.04
N LEU A 79 -2.33 57.27 5.88
CA LEU A 79 -0.97 56.79 5.65
C LEU A 79 -0.47 55.93 6.82
N ALA A 80 -0.69 56.34 8.06
CA ALA A 80 -0.36 55.56 9.24
C ALA A 80 -1.15 54.25 9.32
N PHE A 81 -2.45 54.25 8.97
CA PHE A 81 -3.27 53.05 8.91
C PHE A 81 -2.80 52.09 7.80
N PHE A 82 -2.55 52.58 6.59
CA PHE A 82 -2.00 51.75 5.50
C PHE A 82 -0.58 51.25 5.79
N ALA A 83 0.25 52.04 6.48
CA ALA A 83 1.57 51.60 6.95
C ALA A 83 1.45 50.54 8.04
N PHE A 84 0.50 50.67 8.98
CA PHE A 84 0.21 49.67 10.00
C PHE A 84 -0.35 48.37 9.41
N VAL A 85 -1.30 48.45 8.47
CA VAL A 85 -1.83 47.28 7.75
C VAL A 85 -0.74 46.62 6.90
N ARG A 86 0.11 47.39 6.20
CA ARG A 86 1.31 46.84 5.53
C ARG A 86 2.27 46.20 6.53
N ALA A 87 2.53 46.83 7.67
CA ALA A 87 3.41 46.28 8.70
C ALA A 87 2.85 44.97 9.24
N VAL A 88 1.57 44.90 9.60
CA VAL A 88 0.88 43.66 10.04
C VAL A 88 0.92 42.60 8.93
N TYR A 89 0.65 42.96 7.67
CA TYR A 89 0.67 42.00 6.55
C TYR A 89 2.09 41.50 6.22
N VAL A 90 3.10 42.36 6.38
CA VAL A 90 4.52 42.00 6.26
C VAL A 90 4.98 41.18 7.46
N PHE A 91 4.54 41.48 8.67
CA PHE A 91 4.84 40.70 9.88
C PHE A 91 4.16 39.33 9.84
N GLN A 92 2.93 39.26 9.33
CA GLN A 92 2.19 38.02 9.10
C GLN A 92 2.86 37.20 7.99
N LYS A 93 3.30 37.81 6.89
CA LYS A 93 4.14 37.12 5.88
C LYS A 93 5.49 36.67 6.46
N LEU A 94 6.17 37.48 7.26
CA LEU A 94 7.46 37.11 7.87
C LEU A 94 7.30 35.98 8.88
N CYS A 95 6.25 35.98 9.71
CA CYS A 95 5.91 34.85 10.58
C CYS A 95 5.56 33.59 9.77
N PHE A 96 4.77 33.69 8.70
CA PHE A 96 4.47 32.53 7.84
C PHE A 96 5.73 31.99 7.14
N ILE A 97 6.63 32.87 6.70
CA ILE A 97 7.88 32.49 6.02
C ILE A 97 8.90 31.90 7.01
N SER A 98 8.95 32.37 8.26
CA SER A 98 9.83 31.80 9.30
C SER A 98 9.29 30.53 9.96
N CYS A 99 8.02 30.20 9.74
CA CYS A 99 7.35 29.03 10.34
C CYS A 99 7.45 27.74 9.47
N LEU A 100 8.08 27.81 8.29
CA LEU A 100 8.13 26.72 7.31
C LEU A 100 9.51 26.08 7.09
N ALA A 101 10.51 26.44 7.90
CA ALA A 101 11.80 25.75 7.95
C ALA A 101 11.79 24.74 9.11
N THR A 102 12.06 23.47 8.82
CA THR A 102 12.17 22.43 9.85
C THR A 102 13.41 22.67 10.73
N GLN A 103 13.20 22.82 12.03
CA GLN A 103 14.28 22.69 13.01
C GLN A 103 14.44 21.21 13.35
N PRO A 104 15.67 20.65 13.36
CA PRO A 104 15.89 19.28 13.78
C PRO A 104 15.33 19.03 15.19
N SER A 105 14.58 17.94 15.35
CA SER A 105 13.99 17.59 16.62
C SER A 105 15.08 17.31 17.66
N THR A 106 14.88 17.84 18.87
CA THR A 106 15.74 17.61 20.04
C THR A 106 15.25 16.42 20.89
N ARG A 107 14.34 15.61 20.34
CA ARG A 107 13.78 14.43 21.02
C ARG A 107 14.87 13.36 21.15
N LYS A 108 15.00 12.82 22.36
CA LYS A 108 15.86 11.66 22.62
C LYS A 108 15.02 10.39 22.53
N ALA A 109 15.52 9.42 21.77
CA ALA A 109 15.00 8.06 21.67
C ALA A 109 16.19 7.08 21.66
N LEU A 110 15.95 5.78 21.49
CA LEU A 110 17.03 4.80 21.36
C LEU A 110 17.84 5.02 20.07
N PHE A 111 17.15 5.34 18.98
CA PHE A 111 17.78 5.75 17.73
C PHE A 111 16.90 6.77 17.02
N VAL A 112 17.50 7.86 16.54
CA VAL A 112 16.83 8.92 15.78
C VAL A 112 17.71 9.26 14.60
N GLU A 113 17.14 9.23 13.40
CA GLU A 113 17.78 9.68 12.18
C GLU A 113 16.91 10.73 11.46
N GLN A 114 17.52 11.89 11.22
CA GLN A 114 16.92 13.04 10.57
C GLN A 114 17.73 13.49 9.33
N PHE A 115 18.73 12.70 8.94
CA PHE A 115 19.58 12.90 7.75
C PHE A 115 20.15 14.32 7.66
N LEU A 116 20.80 14.72 8.76
CA LEU A 116 21.58 15.95 8.85
C LEU A 116 22.95 15.79 8.15
N ASP A 117 23.77 16.84 8.13
CA ASP A 117 25.03 16.90 7.37
C ASP A 117 26.12 15.91 7.82
N ASP A 118 25.88 15.13 8.89
CA ASP A 118 26.80 14.14 9.46
C ASP A 118 26.36 12.68 9.21
N TRP A 119 25.30 12.46 8.41
CA TRP A 119 24.73 11.13 8.18
C TRP A 119 25.75 10.12 7.63
N ASP A 120 26.69 10.58 6.81
CA ASP A 120 27.74 9.80 6.15
C ASP A 120 28.71 9.13 7.13
N LYS A 121 28.88 9.71 8.32
CA LYS A 121 29.68 9.15 9.42
C LYS A 121 28.95 8.07 10.21
N ARG A 122 27.61 8.06 10.14
CA ARG A 122 26.73 7.18 10.92
C ARG A 122 26.21 6.01 10.10
N TRP A 123 26.02 6.21 8.79
CA TRP A 123 25.59 5.18 7.85
C TRP A 123 26.74 4.62 7.03
N SER A 124 26.72 3.31 6.80
CA SER A 124 27.73 2.62 5.98
C SER A 124 27.03 1.70 4.98
N PRO A 125 27.28 1.87 3.66
CA PRO A 125 26.75 0.97 2.64
C PRO A 125 27.41 -0.41 2.71
N SER A 126 26.68 -1.42 2.25
CA SER A 126 27.26 -2.74 1.94
C SER A 126 27.84 -2.74 0.53
N GLU A 127 28.89 -3.52 0.34
CA GLU A 127 29.55 -3.77 -0.97
C GLU A 127 29.43 -5.25 -1.37
N ALA A 128 28.73 -6.07 -0.57
CA ALA A 128 28.63 -7.52 -0.75
C ALA A 128 27.78 -7.92 -1.97
N THR A 129 27.86 -9.20 -2.34
CA THR A 129 26.95 -9.81 -3.31
C THR A 129 25.75 -10.44 -2.60
N LYS A 130 24.54 -10.17 -3.09
CA LYS A 130 23.32 -10.85 -2.67
C LYS A 130 23.47 -12.34 -2.96
N LYS A 131 23.17 -13.17 -1.96
CA LYS A 131 23.19 -14.63 -2.12
C LYS A 131 21.83 -15.11 -2.65
N SER A 132 21.88 -15.86 -3.74
CA SER A 132 20.74 -16.52 -4.38
C SER A 132 20.82 -18.02 -4.14
N GLY A 133 19.78 -18.61 -3.57
CA GLY A 133 19.67 -20.06 -3.34
C GLY A 133 19.23 -20.86 -4.57
N GLY A 134 19.63 -20.45 -5.77
CA GLY A 134 19.18 -21.04 -7.04
C GLY A 134 20.26 -21.00 -8.12
N GLU A 135 20.21 -21.97 -9.04
CA GLU A 135 21.24 -22.21 -10.06
C GLU A 135 21.38 -21.07 -11.09
N ASP A 136 20.36 -20.20 -11.23
CA ASP A 136 20.37 -19.01 -12.10
C ASP A 136 21.36 -17.89 -11.67
N SER A 137 22.17 -18.13 -10.64
CA SER A 137 23.24 -17.22 -10.17
C SER A 137 24.38 -17.03 -11.19
N GLY A 138 24.33 -17.69 -12.35
CA GLY A 138 25.51 -18.07 -13.14
C GLY A 138 26.04 -17.10 -14.20
N ASN A 139 25.36 -16.00 -14.56
CA ASN A 139 25.72 -15.23 -15.77
C ASN A 139 26.20 -13.78 -15.58
N ASP A 140 25.94 -13.10 -14.46
CA ASP A 140 26.57 -11.81 -14.15
C ASP A 140 26.64 -11.55 -12.62
N PRO A 141 27.82 -11.67 -11.98
CA PRO A 141 27.98 -11.41 -10.55
C PRO A 141 27.85 -9.92 -10.18
N ASP A 142 27.94 -8.99 -11.12
CA ASP A 142 27.82 -7.55 -10.90
C ASP A 142 26.36 -7.10 -10.78
N LEU A 143 25.41 -7.82 -11.41
CA LEU A 143 23.97 -7.59 -11.24
C LEU A 143 23.47 -7.88 -9.81
N TRP A 144 24.11 -8.83 -9.11
CA TRP A 144 23.71 -9.26 -7.77
C TRP A 144 24.46 -8.52 -6.65
N ARG A 145 25.41 -7.64 -6.96
CA ARG A 145 26.13 -6.83 -5.95
C ARG A 145 25.26 -5.68 -5.42
N TYR A 146 25.42 -5.34 -4.14
CA TYR A 146 24.85 -4.13 -3.54
C TYR A 146 25.57 -2.88 -4.07
N ARG A 147 25.25 -2.50 -5.31
CA ARG A 147 25.82 -1.35 -6.05
C ARG A 147 24.95 -0.09 -6.01
N GLY A 148 23.89 -0.13 -5.22
CA GLY A 148 22.97 0.98 -5.03
C GLY A 148 23.65 2.23 -4.44
N ARG A 149 23.46 3.38 -5.09
CA ARG A 149 24.03 4.66 -4.62
C ARG A 149 23.03 5.42 -3.78
N TRP A 150 23.53 6.07 -2.73
CA TRP A 150 22.76 6.82 -1.77
C TRP A 150 23.16 8.30 -1.79
N ALA A 151 22.19 9.18 -1.54
CA ALA A 151 22.41 10.60 -1.30
C ALA A 151 21.43 11.08 -0.22
N VAL A 152 21.66 12.26 0.35
CA VAL A 152 20.70 12.92 1.25
C VAL A 152 20.27 14.24 0.61
N GLU A 153 19.01 14.29 0.21
CA GLU A 153 18.44 15.33 -0.65
C GLU A 153 17.01 15.68 -0.21
N GLU A 154 16.52 16.88 -0.56
CA GLU A 154 15.11 17.24 -0.40
C GLU A 154 14.24 16.48 -1.44
N ALA A 155 12.98 16.20 -1.11
CA ALA A 155 12.08 15.50 -2.03
C ALA A 155 11.73 16.37 -3.26
N THR A 156 12.03 15.88 -4.46
CA THR A 156 11.75 16.56 -5.74
C THR A 156 10.27 16.52 -6.13
N VAL A 157 9.58 15.41 -5.85
CA VAL A 157 8.16 15.22 -6.15
C VAL A 157 7.33 15.54 -4.90
N TYR A 158 6.36 16.45 -5.05
CA TYR A 158 5.56 17.02 -3.97
C TYR A 158 6.40 17.43 -2.75
N PRO A 159 7.38 18.35 -2.89
CA PRO A 159 8.20 18.82 -1.76
C PRO A 159 7.30 19.27 -0.60
N GLY A 160 7.62 18.78 0.60
CA GLY A 160 6.86 19.06 1.81
C GLY A 160 7.41 20.26 2.56
N LEU A 161 8.07 20.01 3.68
CA LEU A 161 8.71 21.02 4.50
C LEU A 161 10.06 21.45 3.86
N LYS A 162 10.45 22.72 4.03
CA LYS A 162 11.75 23.20 3.51
C LYS A 162 12.88 22.72 4.40
N HIS A 163 13.97 22.26 3.78
CA HIS A 163 15.12 21.65 4.45
C HIS A 163 14.85 20.28 5.09
N ASP A 164 13.72 19.67 4.74
CA ASP A 164 13.41 18.29 5.04
C ASP A 164 14.09 17.38 4.01
N ARG A 165 15.27 16.90 4.40
CA ARG A 165 16.09 15.97 3.62
C ARG A 165 15.92 14.57 4.20
N GLY A 166 15.99 13.58 3.32
CA GLY A 166 16.08 12.18 3.73
C GLY A 166 16.99 11.39 2.81
N LEU A 167 17.19 10.12 3.16
CA LEU A 167 18.08 9.23 2.44
C LEU A 167 17.43 8.75 1.13
N VAL A 168 17.97 9.19 0.00
CA VAL A 168 17.48 8.93 -1.36
C VAL A 168 18.33 7.90 -2.08
N LEU A 169 17.68 6.89 -2.67
CA LEU A 169 18.30 5.95 -3.60
C LEU A 169 18.45 6.57 -4.97
N LYS A 170 19.65 6.53 -5.56
CA LYS A 170 19.98 7.21 -6.83
C LYS A 170 20.23 6.27 -8.01
N THR A 171 20.22 4.95 -7.80
CA THR A 171 20.41 3.95 -8.86
C THR A 171 19.11 3.19 -9.06
N ALA A 172 18.54 3.18 -10.28
CA ALA A 172 17.40 2.34 -10.59
C ALA A 172 17.83 0.87 -10.80
N ALA A 173 16.91 -0.08 -10.55
CA ALA A 173 17.11 -1.52 -10.83
C ALA A 173 18.39 -2.11 -10.19
N ALA A 174 18.70 -1.72 -8.95
CA ALA A 174 19.86 -2.19 -8.22
C ALA A 174 19.51 -2.61 -6.79
N PHE A 175 20.26 -3.58 -6.27
CA PHE A 175 20.23 -3.89 -4.85
C PHE A 175 20.95 -2.79 -4.05
N HIS A 176 20.28 -2.30 -3.00
CA HIS A 176 20.74 -1.28 -2.09
C HIS A 176 20.79 -1.86 -0.68
N ALA A 177 21.90 -1.64 0.02
CA ALA A 177 22.08 -2.08 1.38
C ALA A 177 22.89 -1.03 2.14
N ILE A 178 22.38 -0.55 3.27
CA ILE A 178 23.04 0.45 4.10
C ILE A 178 22.64 0.26 5.56
N SER A 179 23.56 0.47 6.49
CA SER A 179 23.33 0.24 7.92
C SER A 179 23.90 1.35 8.79
N ALA A 180 23.25 1.60 9.92
CA ALA A 180 23.79 2.42 11.01
C ALA A 180 23.83 1.60 12.30
N PRO A 181 24.90 1.68 13.11
CA PRO A 181 24.92 1.09 14.44
C PRO A 181 24.08 1.90 15.42
N PHE A 182 23.50 1.23 16.41
CA PHE A 182 22.91 1.89 17.56
C PHE A 182 24.01 2.32 18.55
N ALA A 183 23.75 3.40 19.32
CA ALA A 183 24.69 3.87 20.34
C ALA A 183 24.88 2.85 21.48
N ALA A 184 23.87 2.01 21.73
CA ALA A 184 23.92 0.85 22.60
C ALA A 184 23.00 -0.25 22.05
N PRO A 185 23.24 -1.54 22.36
CA PRO A 185 22.30 -2.61 22.01
C PRO A 185 20.92 -2.36 22.61
N ILE A 186 19.88 -2.50 21.78
CA ILE A 186 18.48 -2.36 22.16
C ILE A 186 17.96 -3.72 22.64
N ASP A 187 17.49 -3.76 23.88
CA ASP A 187 16.82 -4.91 24.49
C ASP A 187 15.33 -4.57 24.71
N PRO A 188 14.41 -5.15 23.91
CA PRO A 188 12.98 -4.88 24.02
C PRO A 188 12.30 -5.70 25.14
N ALA A 189 13.02 -6.60 25.83
CA ALA A 189 12.42 -7.48 26.82
C ALA A 189 11.68 -6.68 27.92
N GLY A 190 10.39 -6.98 28.10
CA GLY A 190 9.52 -6.31 29.07
C GLY A 190 9.20 -4.83 28.78
N LYS A 191 9.43 -4.32 27.56
CA LYS A 191 9.11 -2.93 27.16
C LYS A 191 8.32 -2.87 25.84
N ASP A 192 7.66 -1.75 25.61
CA ASP A 192 7.08 -1.43 24.31
C ASP A 192 8.20 -1.11 23.31
N LEU A 193 8.28 -1.85 22.20
CA LEU A 193 9.17 -1.57 21.08
C LEU A 193 8.40 -0.80 20.01
N VAL A 194 8.83 0.43 19.71
CA VAL A 194 8.22 1.27 18.66
C VAL A 194 9.24 1.56 17.57
N VAL A 195 8.93 1.10 16.35
CA VAL A 195 9.72 1.31 15.13
C VAL A 195 8.91 2.14 14.15
N GLN A 196 9.34 3.38 13.93
CA GLN A 196 8.63 4.33 13.09
C GLN A 196 9.55 4.93 12.02
N TYR A 197 9.05 5.09 10.80
CA TYR A 197 9.79 5.77 9.74
C TYR A 197 8.88 6.22 8.60
N GLU A 198 9.35 7.22 7.87
CA GLU A 198 8.69 7.70 6.66
C GLU A 198 9.32 7.10 5.41
N VAL A 199 8.45 6.78 4.44
CA VAL A 199 8.80 6.30 3.10
C VAL A 199 8.10 7.18 2.09
N LYS A 200 8.86 7.71 1.12
CA LYS A 200 8.30 8.46 -0.01
C LYS A 200 8.71 7.87 -1.35
N MET A 201 7.78 7.25 -2.05
CA MET A 201 7.98 6.63 -3.38
C MET A 201 7.82 7.70 -4.48
N GLN A 202 8.81 8.58 -4.64
CA GLN A 202 8.69 9.80 -5.46
C GLN A 202 8.26 9.53 -6.91
N GLN A 203 8.70 8.42 -7.49
CA GLN A 203 8.36 8.02 -8.87
C GLN A 203 7.23 6.97 -8.94
N GLY A 204 6.67 6.55 -7.80
CA GLY A 204 5.83 5.36 -7.69
C GLY A 204 6.66 4.07 -7.59
N LEU A 205 6.01 2.94 -7.30
CA LEU A 205 6.67 1.66 -7.09
C LEU A 205 5.88 0.49 -7.70
N GLU A 206 6.42 -0.09 -8.78
CA GLU A 206 5.84 -1.26 -9.45
C GLU A 206 6.35 -2.57 -8.85
N CYS A 207 7.69 -2.68 -8.77
CA CYS A 207 8.41 -3.73 -8.07
C CYS A 207 9.56 -3.19 -7.20
N GLY A 208 9.50 -3.50 -5.91
CA GLY A 208 10.56 -3.31 -4.95
C GLY A 208 10.10 -3.26 -3.49
N GLY A 209 11.09 -3.33 -2.59
CA GLY A 209 10.91 -3.31 -1.15
C GLY A 209 11.46 -2.02 -0.54
N ALA A 210 10.66 -1.40 0.34
CA ALA A 210 11.00 -0.18 1.07
C ALA A 210 11.02 -0.40 2.60
N TYR A 211 11.45 -1.60 3.03
CA TYR A 211 11.43 -2.05 4.43
C TYR A 211 12.76 -1.93 5.18
N LEU A 212 12.66 -1.91 6.52
CA LEU A 212 13.79 -1.92 7.44
C LEU A 212 14.01 -3.31 8.03
N LYS A 213 15.27 -3.68 8.29
CA LYS A 213 15.68 -4.81 9.14
C LYS A 213 16.42 -4.29 10.37
N LEU A 214 16.12 -4.83 11.56
CA LEU A 214 16.88 -4.60 12.79
C LEU A 214 17.78 -5.81 13.04
N LEU A 215 19.10 -5.63 13.01
CA LEU A 215 20.07 -6.73 13.04
C LEU A 215 20.30 -7.26 14.45
N GLN A 216 20.37 -8.60 14.58
CA GLN A 216 20.62 -9.29 15.85
C GLN A 216 22.00 -8.93 16.41
N ALA A 217 22.09 -8.79 17.74
CA ALA A 217 23.35 -8.88 18.46
C ALA A 217 23.93 -10.29 18.26
N ASN A 218 25.15 -10.39 17.75
CA ASN A 218 25.81 -11.67 17.50
C ASN A 218 27.26 -11.59 17.98
N ASP A 219 27.55 -12.21 19.12
CA ASP A 219 28.78 -12.00 19.90
C ASP A 219 30.05 -12.51 19.20
N ALA A 220 29.92 -13.20 18.07
CA ALA A 220 30.97 -14.00 17.45
C ALA A 220 31.62 -13.42 16.18
N LYS A 221 31.18 -12.26 15.65
CA LYS A 221 31.77 -11.67 14.42
C LYS A 221 31.87 -10.14 14.48
N SER A 222 32.93 -9.61 13.88
CA SER A 222 33.05 -8.19 13.55
C SER A 222 31.96 -7.81 12.54
N PHE A 223 30.99 -7.00 12.96
CA PHE A 223 29.91 -6.48 12.11
C PHE A 223 30.42 -5.42 11.12
N GLN A 224 31.16 -5.83 10.09
CA GLN A 224 31.54 -4.94 9.00
C GLN A 224 30.32 -4.68 8.10
N ALA A 225 29.96 -3.39 7.93
CA ALA A 225 28.80 -3.01 7.12
C ALA A 225 28.92 -3.46 5.66
N LYS A 226 30.16 -3.53 5.14
CA LYS A 226 30.50 -3.94 3.79
C LYS A 226 30.06 -5.37 3.47
N ASP A 227 30.01 -6.24 4.47
CA ASP A 227 29.76 -7.69 4.31
C ASP A 227 28.27 -8.06 4.47
N PHE A 228 27.37 -7.08 4.61
CA PHE A 228 25.95 -7.34 4.88
C PHE A 228 25.19 -7.78 3.62
N THR A 229 24.42 -8.85 3.76
CA THR A 229 23.66 -9.50 2.68
C THR A 229 22.20 -9.71 3.09
N ASN A 230 21.41 -10.28 2.19
CA ASN A 230 20.02 -10.67 2.43
C ASN A 230 19.86 -11.69 3.57
N GLU A 231 20.87 -12.55 3.75
CA GLU A 231 20.94 -13.59 4.80
C GLU A 231 21.49 -13.08 6.15
N THR A 232 21.90 -11.80 6.26
CA THR A 232 22.46 -11.29 7.52
C THR A 232 21.41 -11.39 8.65
N PRO A 233 21.71 -12.09 9.77
CA PRO A 233 20.73 -12.35 10.83
C PRO A 233 20.09 -11.09 11.39
N TYR A 234 18.76 -11.10 11.48
CA TYR A 234 17.96 -9.96 11.90
C TYR A 234 16.89 -10.39 12.90
N THR A 235 16.55 -9.51 13.85
CA THR A 235 15.52 -9.77 14.86
C THR A 235 14.14 -9.50 14.27
N LEU A 236 14.03 -8.41 13.50
CA LEU A 236 12.78 -7.82 13.05
C LEU A 236 12.96 -7.28 11.63
N MET A 237 11.99 -7.51 10.76
CA MET A 237 11.83 -6.82 9.48
C MET A 237 10.43 -6.20 9.42
N PHE A 238 10.37 -4.90 9.12
CA PHE A 238 9.13 -4.14 9.10
C PHE A 238 9.11 -3.14 7.94
N GLY A 239 8.07 -3.19 7.11
CA GLY A 239 7.87 -2.16 6.08
C GLY A 239 7.12 -2.54 4.81
N PRO A 240 6.83 -1.53 3.96
CA PRO A 240 6.17 -1.72 2.69
C PRO A 240 7.02 -2.51 1.68
N ASP A 241 6.38 -3.44 0.98
CA ASP A 241 6.93 -4.20 -0.14
C ASP A 241 5.84 -4.42 -1.20
N LYS A 242 6.19 -4.11 -2.45
CA LYS A 242 5.25 -4.04 -3.56
C LYS A 242 5.93 -4.57 -4.80
N CYS A 243 5.51 -5.73 -5.32
CA CYS A 243 6.02 -6.27 -6.58
C CYS A 243 4.95 -7.03 -7.37
N GLY A 244 4.73 -6.63 -8.63
CA GLY A 244 3.71 -7.25 -9.50
C GLY A 244 2.31 -7.14 -8.91
N SER A 245 1.64 -8.27 -8.67
CA SER A 245 0.36 -8.34 -7.95
C SER A 245 0.50 -8.31 -6.42
N THR A 246 1.68 -8.60 -5.87
CA THR A 246 1.94 -8.56 -4.42
C THR A 246 2.04 -7.12 -3.93
N ASN A 247 1.33 -6.81 -2.85
CA ASN A 247 1.40 -5.56 -2.10
C ASN A 247 1.17 -5.87 -0.61
N LYS A 248 2.15 -5.59 0.26
CA LYS A 248 2.03 -5.82 1.71
C LYS A 248 2.98 -4.93 2.53
N VAL A 249 2.60 -4.63 3.76
CA VAL A 249 3.52 -4.20 4.81
C VAL A 249 3.98 -5.45 5.54
N HIS A 250 5.23 -5.84 5.35
CA HIS A 250 5.84 -6.92 6.12
C HIS A 250 5.90 -6.56 7.59
N PHE A 251 5.55 -7.53 8.43
CA PHE A 251 6.03 -7.63 9.79
C PHE A 251 6.48 -9.08 9.97
N ILE A 252 7.80 -9.26 10.10
CA ILE A 252 8.46 -10.55 10.26
C ILE A 252 9.41 -10.44 11.44
N PHE A 253 9.41 -11.43 12.34
CA PHE A 253 10.42 -11.52 13.40
C PHE A 253 11.05 -12.90 13.45
N HIS A 254 12.33 -12.96 13.83
CA HIS A 254 13.01 -14.22 14.08
C HIS A 254 12.67 -14.73 15.48
N HIS A 255 12.24 -15.99 15.55
CA HIS A 255 12.01 -16.68 16.81
C HIS A 255 12.86 -17.95 16.86
N LYS A 256 13.60 -18.15 17.96
CA LYS A 256 14.52 -19.27 18.12
C LYS A 256 13.86 -20.36 18.96
N ASN A 257 13.75 -21.57 18.41
CA ASN A 257 13.31 -22.74 19.15
C ASN A 257 14.33 -23.05 20.27
N PRO A 258 13.94 -23.05 21.56
CA PRO A 258 14.86 -23.31 22.67
C PRO A 258 15.31 -24.78 22.76
N ILE A 259 14.62 -25.70 22.10
CA ILE A 259 14.93 -27.14 22.09
C ILE A 259 15.84 -27.50 20.92
N THR A 260 15.44 -27.19 19.68
CA THR A 260 16.25 -27.53 18.49
C THR A 260 17.40 -26.54 18.26
N GLY A 261 17.28 -25.32 18.81
CA GLY A 261 18.23 -24.24 18.60
C GLY A 261 18.09 -23.52 17.25
N GLU A 262 17.16 -23.96 16.40
CA GLU A 262 16.91 -23.38 15.08
C GLU A 262 16.15 -22.06 15.19
N SER A 263 16.41 -21.14 14.25
CA SER A 263 15.71 -19.85 14.17
C SER A 263 14.79 -19.82 12.96
N GLU A 264 13.50 -19.62 13.20
CA GLU A 264 12.48 -19.52 12.16
C GLU A 264 12.03 -18.07 11.98
N GLU A 265 11.73 -17.70 10.73
CA GLU A 265 11.07 -16.43 10.41
C GLU A 265 9.56 -16.56 10.62
N LYS A 266 9.01 -15.85 11.61
CA LYS A 266 7.58 -15.78 11.87
C LYS A 266 7.00 -14.61 11.08
N GLN A 267 6.19 -14.87 10.04
CA GLN A 267 5.61 -13.85 9.15
C GLN A 267 4.15 -13.56 9.52
N LEU A 268 3.76 -12.28 9.50
CA LEU A 268 2.36 -11.89 9.72
C LEU A 268 1.45 -12.51 8.64
N GLU A 269 0.42 -13.26 9.07
CA GLU A 269 -0.46 -14.03 8.17
C GLU A 269 -1.32 -13.14 7.26
N SER A 270 -1.85 -12.04 7.80
CA SER A 270 -2.71 -11.09 7.08
C SER A 270 -2.09 -9.68 7.14
N PRO A 271 -1.04 -9.42 6.34
CA PRO A 271 -0.39 -8.12 6.33
C PRO A 271 -1.27 -7.06 5.65
N PRO A 272 -1.33 -5.82 6.16
CA PRO A 272 -2.06 -4.74 5.50
C PRO A 272 -1.36 -4.31 4.21
N PHE A 273 -2.10 -3.72 3.27
CA PHE A 273 -1.54 -3.21 2.01
C PHE A 273 -0.61 -2.02 2.25
N ALA A 274 0.52 -1.96 1.53
CA ALA A 274 1.36 -0.77 1.51
C ALA A 274 0.75 0.33 0.63
N ARG A 275 1.05 1.59 0.99
CA ARG A 275 0.74 2.77 0.18
C ARG A 275 1.75 2.89 -0.95
N THR A 276 1.25 3.04 -2.17
CA THR A 276 2.03 3.14 -3.42
C THR A 276 1.92 4.50 -4.09
N ASP A 277 1.27 5.46 -3.41
CA ASP A 277 1.16 6.84 -3.88
C ASP A 277 2.51 7.59 -3.75
N LYS A 278 2.56 8.81 -4.33
CA LYS A 278 3.79 9.61 -4.39
C LYS A 278 4.00 10.53 -3.18
N LEU A 279 3.14 10.41 -2.15
CA LEU A 279 3.22 11.21 -0.93
C LEU A 279 4.17 10.54 0.08
N SER A 280 4.59 11.28 1.10
CA SER A 280 5.26 10.67 2.25
C SER A 280 4.24 9.84 3.02
N THR A 281 4.58 8.59 3.32
CA THR A 281 3.78 7.72 4.17
C THR A 281 4.58 7.34 5.40
N LEU A 282 4.03 7.60 6.58
CA LEU A 282 4.58 7.21 7.88
C LEU A 282 4.15 5.77 8.19
N TYR A 283 5.11 4.88 8.45
CA TYR A 283 4.87 3.51 8.89
C TYR A 283 5.34 3.35 10.33
N THR A 284 4.46 2.88 11.21
CA THR A 284 4.76 2.66 12.64
C THR A 284 4.37 1.24 13.03
N LEU A 285 5.32 0.51 13.62
CA LEU A 285 5.08 -0.76 14.30
C LEU A 285 5.26 -0.56 15.80
N ILE A 286 4.29 -1.05 16.57
CA ILE A 286 4.30 -1.11 18.04
C ILE A 286 4.21 -2.59 18.41
N VAL A 287 5.16 -3.09 19.21
CA VAL A 287 5.11 -4.43 19.82
C VAL A 287 5.14 -4.26 21.33
N ARG A 288 4.20 -4.88 22.04
CA ARG A 288 4.02 -4.73 23.49
C ARG A 288 4.40 -5.98 24.27
N PRO A 289 4.79 -5.87 25.55
CA PRO A 289 5.10 -7.01 26.43
C PRO A 289 3.96 -8.00 26.66
N ASP A 290 2.72 -7.60 26.41
CA ASP A 290 1.53 -8.48 26.48
C ASP A 290 1.37 -9.39 25.24
N ASN A 291 2.38 -9.40 24.35
CA ASN A 291 2.39 -10.07 23.06
C ASN A 291 1.39 -9.52 22.03
N THR A 292 0.82 -8.33 22.25
CA THR A 292 0.07 -7.64 21.21
C THR A 292 0.98 -6.83 20.30
N TYR A 293 0.54 -6.64 19.06
CA TYR A 293 1.16 -5.73 18.11
C TYR A 293 0.14 -4.78 17.49
N GLU A 294 0.63 -3.67 16.95
CA GLU A 294 -0.16 -2.69 16.22
C GLU A 294 0.68 -2.11 15.08
N ILE A 295 0.12 -2.10 13.87
CA ILE A 295 0.70 -1.45 12.69
C ILE A 295 -0.17 -0.24 12.36
N ARG A 296 0.47 0.93 12.28
CA ARG A 296 -0.14 2.18 11.84
C ARG A 296 0.47 2.66 10.53
N VAL A 297 -0.35 3.33 9.73
CA VAL A 297 0.05 4.00 8.50
C VAL A 297 -0.54 5.41 8.56
N ASN A 298 0.30 6.43 8.59
CA ASN A 298 -0.08 7.83 8.84
C ASN A 298 -0.88 8.00 10.15
N ASP A 299 -0.41 7.36 11.23
CA ASP A 299 -1.07 7.23 12.55
C ASP A 299 -2.42 6.48 12.57
N ASP A 300 -3.04 6.21 11.43
CA ASP A 300 -4.23 5.35 11.35
C ASP A 300 -3.86 3.88 11.65
N LYS A 301 -4.59 3.24 12.57
CA LYS A 301 -4.41 1.82 12.90
C LYS A 301 -4.95 0.93 11.78
N VAL A 302 -4.05 0.35 10.98
CA VAL A 302 -4.40 -0.51 9.84
C VAL A 302 -4.38 -2.01 10.15
N SER A 303 -3.65 -2.43 11.18
CA SER A 303 -3.65 -3.83 11.65
C SER A 303 -3.28 -3.90 13.13
N SER A 304 -3.82 -4.89 13.84
CA SER A 304 -3.49 -5.16 15.25
C SER A 304 -3.90 -6.58 15.63
N GLY A 305 -3.13 -7.23 16.50
CA GLY A 305 -3.41 -8.60 16.91
C GLY A 305 -2.40 -9.14 17.92
N SER A 306 -2.28 -10.47 17.99
CA SER A 306 -1.37 -11.20 18.89
C SER A 306 -0.22 -11.86 18.13
N LEU A 307 1.00 -11.77 18.67
CA LEU A 307 2.19 -12.47 18.16
C LEU A 307 2.02 -14.00 18.18
N LEU A 308 1.20 -14.54 19.08
CA LEU A 308 0.96 -15.97 19.24
C LEU A 308 -0.03 -16.54 18.21
N GLU A 309 -0.93 -15.70 17.68
CA GLU A 309 -2.10 -16.16 16.91
C GLU A 309 -2.08 -15.75 15.43
N ASN A 310 -1.45 -14.62 15.08
CA ASN A 310 -1.54 -14.05 13.73
C ASN A 310 -0.29 -14.28 12.87
N PHE A 311 0.57 -15.24 13.22
CA PHE A 311 1.85 -15.48 12.56
C PHE A 311 1.95 -16.89 11.98
N LYS A 312 2.59 -16.99 10.81
CA LYS A 312 2.88 -18.23 10.10
C LYS A 312 4.37 -18.35 9.78
N PRO A 313 5.04 -19.48 10.12
CA PRO A 313 4.55 -20.51 11.05
C PRO A 313 4.21 -19.91 12.43
N PRO A 314 3.36 -20.56 13.24
CA PRO A 314 3.03 -20.08 14.58
C PRO A 314 4.28 -20.02 15.46
N VAL A 315 4.31 -19.11 16.45
CA VAL A 315 5.41 -19.02 17.43
C VAL A 315 5.62 -20.35 18.12
N ASN A 316 4.55 -20.88 18.73
CA ASN A 316 4.54 -22.18 19.36
C ASN A 316 4.25 -23.25 18.30
N PRO A 317 5.20 -24.17 18.02
CA PRO A 317 4.99 -25.24 17.06
C PRO A 317 3.87 -26.19 17.53
N PRO A 318 3.23 -26.94 16.61
CA PRO A 318 2.15 -27.85 16.98
C PRO A 318 2.66 -28.97 17.91
N LYS A 319 1.79 -29.43 18.82
CA LYS A 319 2.09 -30.54 19.75
C LYS A 319 2.37 -31.87 19.05
N GLU A 320 1.77 -32.04 17.87
CA GLU A 320 1.88 -33.24 17.06
C GLU A 320 2.29 -32.83 15.64
N VAL A 321 3.13 -33.64 15.02
CA VAL A 321 3.55 -33.51 13.61
C VAL A 321 3.22 -34.79 12.88
N VAL A 322 3.05 -34.70 11.56
CA VAL A 322 2.97 -35.86 10.68
C VAL A 322 4.27 -36.64 10.76
N ASP A 323 4.20 -37.95 10.96
CA ASP A 323 5.38 -38.81 10.85
C ASP A 323 5.80 -38.94 9.39
N SER A 324 6.96 -38.36 9.04
CA SER A 324 7.54 -38.41 7.71
C SER A 324 7.97 -39.82 7.27
N ASN A 325 8.03 -40.78 8.20
CA ASN A 325 8.36 -42.18 7.92
C ASN A 325 7.11 -43.06 7.74
N ASP A 326 5.91 -42.53 7.98
CA ASP A 326 4.67 -43.27 7.77
C ASP A 326 4.24 -43.16 6.30
N THR A 327 3.85 -44.29 5.72
CA THR A 327 3.55 -44.42 4.29
C THR A 327 2.28 -45.22 4.09
N LYS A 328 1.49 -44.84 3.07
CA LYS A 328 0.23 -45.51 2.73
C LYS A 328 0.48 -47.02 2.55
N PRO A 329 -0.12 -47.90 3.38
CA PRO A 329 0.01 -49.34 3.20
C PRO A 329 -0.51 -49.78 1.83
N ALA A 330 0.13 -50.78 1.22
CA ALA A 330 -0.25 -51.28 -0.09
C ALA A 330 -1.65 -51.92 -0.13
N ASP A 331 -2.17 -52.37 1.02
CA ASP A 331 -3.53 -52.87 1.21
C ASP A 331 -4.55 -51.76 1.55
N TRP A 332 -4.13 -50.49 1.59
CA TRP A 332 -5.01 -49.38 1.92
C TRP A 332 -5.72 -48.84 0.67
N VAL A 333 -7.01 -49.13 0.57
CA VAL A 333 -7.89 -48.68 -0.51
C VAL A 333 -8.58 -47.38 -0.09
N ASP A 334 -8.28 -46.29 -0.79
CA ASP A 334 -8.91 -44.97 -0.61
C ASP A 334 -9.80 -44.54 -1.79
N GLU A 335 -9.92 -45.40 -2.81
CA GLU A 335 -10.91 -45.29 -3.87
C GLU A 335 -12.30 -45.64 -3.33
N ALA A 336 -13.06 -44.62 -2.92
CA ALA A 336 -14.40 -44.78 -2.35
C ALA A 336 -15.40 -45.48 -3.29
N LYS A 337 -15.19 -45.40 -4.61
CA LYS A 337 -16.02 -46.06 -5.62
C LYS A 337 -15.16 -46.77 -6.65
N ILE A 338 -15.63 -47.93 -7.11
CA ILE A 338 -15.03 -48.73 -8.17
C ILE A 338 -16.07 -48.99 -9.28
N PRO A 339 -15.62 -49.25 -10.52
CA PRO A 339 -16.43 -49.91 -11.53
C PRO A 339 -17.08 -51.18 -10.95
N ASP A 340 -18.38 -51.35 -11.19
CA ASP A 340 -19.09 -52.59 -10.87
C ASP A 340 -18.46 -53.77 -11.65
N PRO A 341 -17.88 -54.77 -10.96
CA PRO A 341 -17.22 -55.90 -11.62
C PRO A 341 -18.22 -56.90 -12.21
N ASP A 342 -19.47 -56.90 -11.74
CA ASP A 342 -20.53 -57.81 -12.20
C ASP A 342 -21.36 -57.19 -13.34
N ALA A 343 -21.27 -55.87 -13.53
CA ALA A 343 -21.90 -55.18 -14.65
C ALA A 343 -21.32 -55.61 -16.00
N LYS A 344 -22.20 -55.92 -16.94
CA LYS A 344 -21.86 -56.28 -18.32
C LYS A 344 -22.46 -55.25 -19.28
N LYS A 345 -21.77 -55.02 -20.40
CA LYS A 345 -22.33 -54.22 -21.50
C LYS A 345 -23.65 -54.85 -21.96
N PRO A 346 -24.76 -54.10 -21.98
CA PRO A 346 -26.03 -54.60 -22.52
C PRO A 346 -25.93 -54.96 -24.00
N ASP A 347 -26.66 -55.99 -24.43
CA ASP A 347 -26.66 -56.44 -25.83
C ASP A 347 -27.25 -55.39 -26.80
N ASP A 348 -28.06 -54.45 -26.29
CA ASP A 348 -28.61 -53.32 -27.05
C ASP A 348 -27.66 -52.11 -27.11
N TRP A 349 -26.44 -52.22 -26.57
CA TRP A 349 -25.45 -51.15 -26.56
C TRP A 349 -24.40 -51.34 -27.67
N ASP A 350 -24.75 -50.83 -28.85
CA ASP A 350 -23.81 -50.68 -29.96
C ASP A 350 -22.85 -49.50 -29.70
N GLU A 351 -21.56 -49.74 -29.88
CA GLU A 351 -20.47 -48.77 -29.70
C GLU A 351 -19.86 -48.30 -31.03
N ASP A 352 -20.21 -48.95 -32.14
CA ASP A 352 -19.75 -48.67 -33.50
C ASP A 352 -20.73 -47.75 -34.27
N GLU A 353 -21.94 -47.57 -33.74
CA GLU A 353 -22.89 -46.51 -34.18
C GLU A 353 -22.17 -45.15 -34.24
N PRO A 354 -22.29 -44.39 -35.35
CA PRO A 354 -21.67 -43.07 -35.46
C PRO A 354 -22.43 -42.02 -34.64
N PHE A 355 -21.71 -40.99 -34.16
CA PHE A 355 -22.30 -39.87 -33.40
C PHE A 355 -23.36 -39.12 -34.23
N GLU A 356 -23.16 -39.06 -35.54
CA GLU A 356 -24.07 -38.40 -36.48
C GLU A 356 -24.32 -39.31 -37.69
N ILE A 357 -25.51 -39.18 -38.26
CA ILE A 357 -25.97 -39.85 -39.49
C ILE A 357 -26.51 -38.79 -40.45
N LEU A 358 -26.58 -39.11 -41.75
CA LEU A 358 -27.14 -38.18 -42.74
C LEU A 358 -28.61 -37.89 -42.43
N ASP A 359 -28.99 -36.61 -42.44
CA ASP A 359 -30.37 -36.20 -42.28
C ASP A 359 -31.15 -36.36 -43.59
N VAL A 360 -31.69 -37.55 -43.82
CA VAL A 360 -32.52 -37.88 -44.98
C VAL A 360 -33.84 -37.10 -45.03
N ASP A 361 -34.25 -36.47 -43.92
CA ASP A 361 -35.47 -35.65 -43.84
C ASP A 361 -35.18 -34.17 -44.13
N ALA A 362 -33.90 -33.76 -44.14
CA ALA A 362 -33.49 -32.41 -44.47
C ALA A 362 -33.68 -32.12 -45.96
N LYS A 363 -34.50 -31.11 -46.26
CA LYS A 363 -34.71 -30.62 -47.61
C LYS A 363 -33.76 -29.46 -47.88
N LYS A 364 -33.18 -29.42 -49.08
CA LYS A 364 -32.46 -28.24 -49.58
C LYS A 364 -33.38 -27.01 -49.49
N PRO A 365 -32.94 -25.90 -48.86
CA PRO A 365 -33.71 -24.65 -48.87
C PRO A 365 -33.89 -24.10 -50.29
N ASP A 366 -35.01 -23.43 -50.53
CA ASP A 366 -35.30 -22.81 -51.85
C ASP A 366 -34.31 -21.66 -52.18
N ASP A 367 -33.73 -21.03 -51.16
CA ASP A 367 -32.78 -19.91 -51.27
C ASP A 367 -31.32 -20.38 -51.06
N TRP A 368 -30.90 -21.42 -51.79
CA TRP A 368 -29.54 -21.97 -51.74
C TRP A 368 -28.87 -21.93 -53.11
N TYR A 369 -27.77 -21.18 -53.24
CA TYR A 369 -27.09 -20.92 -54.51
C TYR A 369 -25.94 -21.91 -54.78
N GLU A 370 -26.18 -22.92 -55.62
CA GLU A 370 -25.16 -23.95 -55.93
C GLU A 370 -24.02 -23.45 -56.82
N ASP A 371 -24.28 -22.46 -57.69
CA ASP A 371 -23.30 -21.91 -58.64
C ASP A 371 -22.37 -20.85 -58.03
N GLU A 372 -22.66 -20.38 -56.81
CA GLU A 372 -21.85 -19.39 -56.08
C GLU A 372 -20.98 -20.11 -55.04
N THR A 373 -19.71 -19.73 -54.92
CA THR A 373 -18.83 -20.26 -53.86
C THR A 373 -19.13 -19.61 -52.52
N GLU A 374 -19.02 -20.39 -51.44
CA GLU A 374 -19.21 -19.91 -50.05
C GLU A 374 -18.23 -18.80 -49.68
N THR A 375 -16.99 -18.90 -50.18
CA THR A 375 -15.97 -17.85 -50.08
C THR A 375 -15.56 -17.33 -51.45
N ILE A 376 -15.14 -16.07 -51.49
CA ILE A 376 -14.54 -15.41 -52.65
C ILE A 376 -13.21 -14.77 -52.24
N PRO A 377 -12.26 -14.57 -53.17
CA PRO A 377 -11.13 -13.66 -52.96
C PRO A 377 -11.61 -12.28 -52.49
N ASP A 378 -10.96 -11.72 -51.47
CA ASP A 378 -11.21 -10.36 -51.01
C ASP A 378 -10.89 -9.34 -52.13
N PRO A 379 -11.87 -8.59 -52.64
CA PRO A 379 -11.65 -7.63 -53.72
C PRO A 379 -10.91 -6.37 -53.27
N ASP A 380 -10.88 -6.09 -51.96
CA ASP A 380 -10.21 -4.92 -51.38
C ASP A 380 -8.80 -5.26 -50.86
N ALA A 381 -8.41 -6.55 -50.89
CA ALA A 381 -7.06 -6.97 -50.54
C ALA A 381 -6.03 -6.53 -51.58
N VAL A 382 -5.04 -5.76 -51.14
CA VAL A 382 -3.91 -5.31 -51.96
C VAL A 382 -2.66 -6.08 -51.54
N LYS A 383 -1.90 -6.56 -52.54
CA LYS A 383 -0.60 -7.21 -52.32
C LYS A 383 0.35 -6.28 -51.53
N PRO A 384 0.95 -6.73 -50.41
CA PRO A 384 1.91 -5.94 -49.67
C PRO A 384 3.11 -5.53 -50.53
N HIS A 385 3.59 -4.29 -50.36
CA HIS A 385 4.74 -3.77 -51.08
C HIS A 385 6.01 -4.61 -50.86
N ASP A 386 6.15 -5.18 -49.67
CA ASP A 386 7.35 -5.93 -49.26
C ASP A 386 7.25 -7.44 -49.56
N TRP A 387 6.26 -7.89 -50.35
CA TRP A 387 6.08 -9.28 -50.75
C TRP A 387 6.91 -9.62 -52.01
N ASN A 388 7.74 -10.65 -51.95
CA ASN A 388 8.58 -11.09 -53.06
C ASN A 388 8.12 -12.45 -53.61
N ASP A 389 7.57 -12.51 -54.83
CA ASP A 389 7.04 -13.77 -55.38
C ASP A 389 8.11 -14.87 -55.58
N GLU A 390 9.41 -14.52 -55.67
CA GLU A 390 10.50 -15.49 -55.81
C GLU A 390 10.89 -16.16 -54.47
N GLU A 391 10.66 -15.49 -53.33
CA GLU A 391 11.04 -15.97 -51.99
C GLU A 391 9.81 -16.41 -51.17
N ASP A 392 8.70 -15.66 -51.27
CA ASP A 392 7.44 -15.87 -50.54
C ASP A 392 6.38 -16.66 -51.35
N GLY A 393 6.58 -16.80 -52.67
CA GLY A 393 5.65 -17.44 -53.61
C GLY A 393 4.58 -16.50 -54.18
N GLU A 394 3.79 -16.98 -55.15
CA GLU A 394 2.73 -16.19 -55.80
C GLU A 394 1.70 -15.71 -54.77
N TRP A 395 1.56 -14.39 -54.61
CA TRP A 395 0.61 -13.81 -53.65
C TRP A 395 -0.85 -14.12 -54.05
N VAL A 396 -1.56 -14.84 -53.17
CA VAL A 396 -3.00 -15.09 -53.31
C VAL A 396 -3.76 -14.22 -52.29
N PRO A 397 -4.78 -13.46 -52.70
CA PRO A 397 -5.61 -12.69 -51.77
C PRO A 397 -6.30 -13.59 -50.73
N PRO A 398 -6.49 -13.12 -49.49
CA PRO A 398 -7.28 -13.84 -48.49
C PRO A 398 -8.71 -14.06 -48.99
N THR A 399 -9.34 -15.14 -48.54
CA THR A 399 -10.74 -15.42 -48.89
C THR A 399 -11.68 -14.89 -47.81
N ILE A 400 -12.73 -14.19 -48.25
CA ILE A 400 -13.83 -13.70 -47.42
C ILE A 400 -15.11 -14.48 -47.72
N LEU A 401 -16.08 -14.46 -46.81
CA LEU A 401 -17.41 -14.99 -47.09
C LEU A 401 -18.05 -14.21 -48.24
N ASN A 402 -18.68 -14.91 -49.18
CA ASN A 402 -19.34 -14.28 -50.32
C ASN A 402 -20.55 -13.45 -49.83
N PRO A 403 -20.61 -12.12 -50.04
CA PRO A 403 -21.69 -11.28 -49.52
C PRO A 403 -23.10 -11.58 -50.07
N LYS A 404 -23.19 -12.38 -51.15
CA LYS A 404 -24.46 -12.94 -51.63
C LYS A 404 -24.97 -14.07 -50.73
N CYS A 405 -24.05 -14.85 -50.17
CA CYS A 405 -24.31 -16.04 -49.37
C CYS A 405 -24.68 -15.69 -47.93
N GLU A 406 -24.20 -14.57 -47.39
CA GLU A 406 -24.62 -14.04 -46.08
C GLU A 406 -26.14 -13.75 -45.98
N LYS A 407 -26.80 -13.53 -47.12
CA LYS A 407 -28.23 -13.20 -47.21
C LYS A 407 -29.10 -14.39 -47.62
N ALA A 408 -28.47 -15.50 -47.99
CA ALA A 408 -29.10 -16.72 -48.46
C ALA A 408 -29.17 -17.78 -47.34
N ALA A 409 -29.82 -18.91 -47.60
CA ALA A 409 -29.76 -20.06 -46.71
C ALA A 409 -28.43 -20.85 -46.81
N GLY A 410 -27.63 -20.60 -47.84
CA GLY A 410 -26.30 -21.16 -48.04
C GLY A 410 -25.85 -21.14 -49.51
N CYS A 411 -24.61 -21.53 -49.75
CA CYS A 411 -23.96 -21.51 -51.08
C CYS A 411 -23.08 -22.74 -51.33
N GLY A 412 -22.69 -22.93 -52.58
CA GLY A 412 -21.90 -24.06 -53.04
C GLY A 412 -22.73 -25.33 -53.17
N LYS A 413 -22.07 -26.46 -53.46
CA LYS A 413 -22.76 -27.73 -53.68
C LYS A 413 -23.45 -28.21 -52.40
N TRP A 414 -24.78 -28.23 -52.39
CA TRP A 414 -25.56 -28.68 -51.24
C TRP A 414 -25.26 -30.15 -50.91
N SER A 415 -24.97 -30.41 -49.63
CA SER A 415 -24.87 -31.75 -49.05
C SER A 415 -25.91 -31.89 -47.94
N THR A 416 -26.57 -33.05 -47.86
CA THR A 416 -27.45 -33.39 -46.74
C THR A 416 -26.72 -33.21 -45.41
N PRO A 417 -27.20 -32.36 -44.49
CA PRO A 417 -26.54 -32.14 -43.21
C PRO A 417 -26.51 -33.42 -42.37
N MET A 418 -25.56 -33.50 -41.46
CA MET A 418 -25.49 -34.57 -40.48
C MET A 418 -26.43 -34.24 -39.31
N LYS A 419 -27.26 -35.20 -38.87
CA LYS A 419 -28.04 -35.13 -37.64
C LYS A 419 -27.50 -36.10 -36.60
N ARG A 420 -27.60 -35.73 -35.32
CA ARG A 420 -27.22 -36.58 -34.21
C ARG A 420 -27.99 -37.89 -34.25
N ASN A 421 -27.27 -39.01 -34.22
CA ASN A 421 -27.86 -40.34 -34.28
C ASN A 421 -28.61 -40.68 -32.97
N PRO A 422 -29.92 -40.98 -33.01
CA PRO A 422 -30.69 -41.35 -31.81
C PRO A 422 -30.23 -42.67 -31.17
N LEU A 423 -29.56 -43.54 -31.93
CA LEU A 423 -29.04 -44.82 -31.45
C LEU A 423 -27.65 -44.70 -30.81
N TYR A 424 -26.96 -43.57 -30.97
CA TYR A 424 -25.62 -43.36 -30.42
C TYR A 424 -25.64 -43.28 -28.89
N LYS A 425 -25.15 -44.36 -28.25
CA LYS A 425 -24.94 -44.42 -26.80
C LYS A 425 -23.49 -44.13 -26.39
N GLY A 426 -22.54 -44.15 -27.33
CA GLY A 426 -21.11 -43.95 -27.09
C GLY A 426 -20.44 -45.17 -26.47
N LYS A 427 -19.21 -45.04 -25.96
CA LYS A 427 -18.51 -46.16 -25.31
C LYS A 427 -19.15 -46.50 -23.97
N TRP A 428 -19.52 -47.76 -23.78
CA TRP A 428 -20.12 -48.24 -22.54
C TRP A 428 -19.13 -48.13 -21.39
N LYS A 429 -19.63 -47.77 -20.21
CA LYS A 429 -18.87 -47.79 -18.96
C LYS A 429 -19.73 -48.45 -17.89
N PRO A 430 -19.18 -49.36 -17.08
CA PRO A 430 -19.89 -49.92 -15.93
C PRO A 430 -20.29 -48.81 -14.94
N PRO A 431 -21.42 -48.97 -14.23
CA PRO A 431 -21.78 -48.06 -13.14
C PRO A 431 -20.72 -48.10 -12.03
N MET A 432 -20.57 -46.98 -11.32
CA MET A 432 -19.64 -46.89 -10.19
C MET A 432 -20.37 -47.26 -8.89
N ILE A 433 -19.99 -48.39 -8.28
CA ILE A 433 -20.51 -48.84 -6.98
C ILE A 433 -19.57 -48.41 -5.85
N ASP A 434 -20.11 -48.33 -4.62
CA ASP A 434 -19.29 -48.06 -3.45
C ASP A 434 -18.35 -49.25 -3.18
N ASN A 435 -17.08 -48.96 -2.96
CA ASN A 435 -16.04 -49.98 -2.87
C ASN A 435 -16.06 -50.65 -1.48
N PRO A 436 -16.36 -51.96 -1.36
CA PRO A 436 -16.46 -52.64 -0.07
C PRO A 436 -15.12 -52.74 0.67
N ALA A 437 -13.99 -52.54 -0.02
CA ALA A 437 -12.66 -52.52 0.58
C ALA A 437 -12.21 -51.11 1.03
N TYR A 438 -12.98 -50.06 0.78
CA TYR A 438 -12.63 -48.68 1.10
C TYR A 438 -12.40 -48.46 2.61
N LYS A 439 -11.18 -48.06 2.98
CA LYS A 439 -10.76 -47.80 4.37
C LYS A 439 -10.80 -46.31 4.75
N GLY A 440 -11.21 -45.43 3.84
CA GLY A 440 -11.11 -43.98 3.99
C GLY A 440 -9.91 -43.39 3.26
N VAL A 441 -9.92 -42.07 3.03
CA VAL A 441 -8.72 -41.36 2.53
C VAL A 441 -7.58 -41.53 3.52
N TRP A 442 -6.47 -42.14 3.08
CA TRP A 442 -5.32 -42.37 3.94
C TRP A 442 -4.75 -41.04 4.44
N LYS A 443 -4.36 -41.02 5.72
CA LYS A 443 -3.59 -39.93 6.32
C LYS A 443 -2.46 -40.56 7.14
N PRO A 444 -1.24 -40.00 7.07
CA PRO A 444 -0.14 -40.45 7.92
C PRO A 444 -0.46 -40.20 9.39
N ARG A 445 0.10 -41.05 10.26
CA ARG A 445 -0.04 -40.93 11.71
C ARG A 445 0.57 -39.62 12.23
N MET A 446 -0.09 -39.06 13.23
CA MET A 446 0.43 -37.95 14.01
C MET A 446 1.31 -38.50 15.14
N ILE A 447 2.51 -37.96 15.31
CA ILE A 447 3.44 -38.28 16.39
C ILE A 447 3.71 -37.04 17.25
N PRO A 448 4.02 -37.19 18.55
CA PRO A 448 4.43 -36.07 19.39
C PRO A 448 5.63 -35.34 18.78
N ASN A 449 5.52 -34.02 18.68
CA ASN A 449 6.56 -33.20 18.06
C ASN A 449 7.79 -33.10 18.97
N PRO A 450 8.97 -33.61 18.57
CA PRO A 450 10.18 -33.55 19.40
C PRO A 450 10.70 -32.13 19.59
N GLY A 451 10.33 -31.19 18.71
CA GLY A 451 10.63 -29.77 18.82
C GLY A 451 9.53 -28.94 19.49
N TYR A 452 8.52 -29.56 20.14
CA TYR A 452 7.44 -28.83 20.81
C TYR A 452 7.93 -28.06 22.03
N PHE A 453 7.69 -26.74 22.03
CA PHE A 453 7.85 -25.88 23.20
C PHE A 453 6.66 -24.91 23.29
N GLU A 454 6.48 -24.31 24.47
CA GLU A 454 5.48 -23.28 24.73
C GLU A 454 6.18 -22.01 25.21
N ASP A 455 6.37 -21.04 24.31
CA ASP A 455 6.69 -19.67 24.69
C ASP A 455 5.40 -18.90 25.00
N ARG A 456 5.46 -18.11 26.06
CA ARG A 456 4.39 -17.25 26.55
C ARG A 456 4.71 -15.76 26.39
N ASN A 457 5.94 -15.42 25.98
CA ASN A 457 6.40 -14.03 25.86
C ASN A 457 7.21 -13.78 24.58
N PRO A 458 6.71 -14.13 23.36
CA PRO A 458 7.41 -13.84 22.10
C PRO A 458 7.73 -12.36 21.86
N ALA A 459 7.11 -11.43 22.59
CA ALA A 459 7.50 -10.02 22.59
C ALA A 459 8.94 -9.77 23.09
N ASN A 460 9.53 -10.70 23.86
CA ASN A 460 10.92 -10.64 24.32
C ASN A 460 11.90 -11.04 23.19
N LEU A 461 11.90 -10.23 22.13
CA LEU A 461 12.74 -10.42 20.95
C LEU A 461 14.24 -10.32 21.26
N SER A 462 15.07 -10.97 20.44
CA SER A 462 16.53 -10.94 20.60
C SER A 462 17.11 -9.52 20.45
N LYS A 463 18.09 -9.20 21.30
CA LYS A 463 18.79 -7.90 21.34
C LYS A 463 19.21 -7.44 19.94
N MET A 464 19.04 -6.15 19.66
CA MET A 464 19.31 -5.54 18.36
C MET A 464 20.46 -4.55 18.45
N VAL A 465 21.40 -4.56 17.50
CA VAL A 465 22.64 -3.74 17.54
C VAL A 465 22.74 -2.70 16.44
N ARG A 466 22.05 -2.91 15.32
CA ARG A 466 22.12 -2.05 14.14
C ARG A 466 20.79 -2.00 13.42
N ILE A 467 20.53 -0.88 12.75
CA ILE A 467 19.49 -0.79 11.72
C ILE A 467 20.12 -1.04 10.35
N PHE A 468 19.38 -1.72 9.47
CA PHE A 468 19.78 -2.07 8.12
C PHE A 468 18.63 -1.83 7.15
N CYS A 469 18.80 -0.90 6.21
CA CYS A 469 17.87 -0.75 5.09
C CYS A 469 18.36 -1.65 3.97
N LEU A 470 17.59 -2.71 3.65
CA LEU A 470 17.86 -3.63 2.56
C LEU A 470 16.75 -3.48 1.53
N LEU A 471 17.08 -2.92 0.37
CA LEU A 471 16.10 -2.46 -0.60
C LEU A 471 16.47 -2.99 -1.98
N PHE A 472 15.48 -3.45 -2.71
CA PHE A 472 15.57 -3.55 -4.17
C PHE A 472 14.48 -2.65 -4.71
N LEU A 473 14.84 -1.65 -5.49
CA LEU A 473 13.90 -0.63 -5.94
C LEU A 473 14.18 -0.27 -7.40
N LEU A 474 13.12 -0.23 -8.20
CA LEU A 474 13.14 0.31 -9.56
C LEU A 474 13.16 1.85 -9.58
N SER A 475 12.87 2.51 -8.44
CA SER A 475 12.62 3.95 -8.34
C SER A 475 13.03 4.55 -7.00
N PHE A 476 13.17 5.87 -6.97
CA PHE A 476 13.75 6.65 -5.87
C PHE A 476 12.85 6.66 -4.63
N VAL A 477 13.40 6.30 -3.46
CA VAL A 477 12.71 6.34 -2.16
C VAL A 477 13.49 7.21 -1.17
N CYS A 478 12.77 8.03 -0.40
CA CYS A 478 13.30 8.83 0.72
C CYS A 478 12.96 8.17 2.06
N PHE A 479 13.92 8.11 3.00
CA PHE A 479 13.72 7.63 4.39
C PHE A 479 13.91 8.74 5.43
N GLN A 480 13.21 8.63 6.56
CA GLN A 480 13.46 9.34 7.83
C GLN A 480 13.04 8.42 8.99
N ILE A 481 13.87 8.19 10.02
CA ILE A 481 13.70 7.04 10.93
C ILE A 481 13.70 7.45 12.42
N PHE A 482 12.70 6.99 13.17
CA PHE A 482 12.54 7.20 14.60
C PHE A 482 12.28 5.86 15.32
N ALA A 483 13.16 5.45 16.23
CA ALA A 483 12.97 4.25 17.04
C ALA A 483 12.99 4.60 18.54
N THR A 484 11.85 4.44 19.20
CA THR A 484 11.63 4.68 20.63
C THR A 484 11.33 3.38 21.38
N SER A 485 11.73 3.35 22.65
CA SER A 485 11.37 2.36 23.67
C SER A 485 11.09 3.08 24.99
#